data_AF-A3X1X9-F1
#
_entry.id   AF-A3X1X9-F1
#
_cell.length_a   1.000
_cell.length_b   1.000
_cell.length_c   1.000
_cell.angle_alpha   90.00
_cell.angle_beta   90.00
_cell.angle_gamma   90.00
#
_symmetry.space_group_name_H-M   'P 1'
#
loop_
_entity.id
_entity.type
_entity.pdbx_description
1 polymer ?
#
loop_
_entity_poly.entity_id
_entity_poly.type
_entity_poly.pdbx_seq_one_letter_code
_entity_poly.pdbx_strand_id
1 'polypeptide(L)'
;MKSVKPKDGSGEPPAGGVGRNAEADFHGQKRTNDTHASTTDPDARLYKKGKGKEAKLCFMGHGLMENRHGLLVDACLTLADGHAERVAALHMIEPRADRPLAITLGADKAYDTEDFVNELRAMKVTPHVAQNTRGRSSAIDGRTTRHSGYAVSQRIRKRIEEAFGWIKTVARQDKTRFRGRDRVEWAFTFAAAAYNLVRLPKLMAVPA
;
A
#
# COMPACT_ATOMS: atom_id res chain seq x y z
N MET A 1 -13.54 4.99 -17.16
CA MET A 1 -13.10 6.20 -16.43
C MET A 1 -13.92 7.44 -16.80
N LYS A 2 -15.25 7.43 -16.65
CA LYS A 2 -16.08 8.62 -16.93
C LYS A 2 -15.98 9.71 -15.85
N SER A 3 -15.51 9.34 -14.65
CA SER A 3 -15.38 10.23 -13.49
C SER A 3 -14.04 10.95 -13.40
N VAL A 4 -13.16 10.84 -14.39
CA VAL A 4 -11.86 11.53 -14.40
C VAL A 4 -11.93 12.67 -15.41
N LYS A 5 -11.81 13.91 -14.95
CA LYS A 5 -11.92 15.12 -15.78
C LYS A 5 -10.67 15.99 -15.71
N PRO A 6 -10.38 16.78 -16.77
CA PRO A 6 -9.36 17.81 -16.74
C PRO A 6 -9.61 18.82 -15.61
N LYS A 7 -8.54 19.29 -14.96
CA LYS A 7 -8.64 20.30 -13.89
C LYS A 7 -8.82 21.72 -14.42
N ASP A 8 -8.47 21.97 -15.68
CA ASP A 8 -8.55 23.27 -16.35
C ASP A 8 -9.94 23.61 -16.91
N GLY A 9 -10.94 22.74 -16.68
CA GLY A 9 -12.31 22.95 -17.14
C GLY A 9 -12.54 22.65 -18.62
N SER A 10 -11.51 22.27 -19.39
CA SER A 10 -11.60 22.00 -20.83
C SER A 10 -12.50 20.82 -21.22
N GLY A 11 -12.95 20.03 -20.24
CA GLY A 11 -13.84 18.88 -20.42
C GLY A 11 -15.30 19.12 -19.99
N GLU A 12 -15.73 20.36 -19.75
CA GLU A 12 -17.14 20.66 -19.51
C GLU A 12 -17.93 20.64 -20.82
N PRO A 13 -19.05 19.88 -20.90
CA PRO A 13 -19.90 19.93 -22.09
C PRO A 13 -20.51 21.32 -22.21
N PRO A 14 -20.70 21.85 -23.44
CA PRO A 14 -21.35 23.13 -23.65
C PRO A 14 -22.73 23.15 -22.97
N ALA A 15 -23.08 24.29 -22.38
CA ALA A 15 -24.37 24.51 -21.74
C ALA A 15 -25.50 24.30 -22.77
N GLY A 16 -26.11 23.12 -22.77
CA GLY A 16 -27.16 22.73 -23.72
C GLY A 16 -27.14 21.27 -24.20
N GLY A 17 -26.11 20.48 -23.88
CA GLY A 17 -26.01 19.07 -24.30
C GLY A 17 -26.93 18.11 -23.51
N VAL A 18 -27.79 17.38 -24.23
CA VAL A 18 -28.72 16.38 -23.70
C VAL A 18 -27.97 15.17 -23.14
N GLY A 19 -28.02 14.98 -21.82
CA GLY A 19 -27.73 13.71 -21.14
C GLY A 19 -26.44 13.67 -20.31
N ARG A 20 -26.54 13.12 -19.09
CA ARG A 20 -25.42 12.93 -18.12
C ARG A 20 -24.33 11.94 -18.57
N ASN A 21 -24.41 11.41 -19.79
CA ASN A 21 -23.59 10.32 -20.34
C ASN A 21 -23.12 10.62 -21.77
N ALA A 22 -22.53 11.79 -22.02
CA ALA A 22 -21.84 12.01 -23.29
C ALA A 22 -20.70 10.99 -23.47
N GLU A 23 -20.66 10.31 -24.61
CA GLU A 23 -19.52 9.47 -24.98
C GLU A 23 -18.33 10.38 -25.22
N ALA A 24 -17.25 10.12 -24.50
CA ALA A 24 -16.01 10.84 -24.69
C ALA A 24 -14.96 9.80 -25.04
N ASP A 25 -14.41 9.95 -26.25
CA ASP A 25 -13.29 9.14 -26.71
C ASP A 25 -12.01 9.61 -26.02
N PHE A 26 -11.32 8.67 -25.42
CA PHE A 26 -10.14 8.90 -24.59
C PHE A 26 -8.88 8.24 -25.17
N HIS A 27 -8.97 7.70 -26.39
CA HIS A 27 -7.83 7.11 -27.06
C HIS A 27 -6.74 8.15 -27.35
N GLY A 28 -5.50 7.88 -26.92
CA GLY A 28 -4.32 8.71 -27.19
C GLY A 28 -4.07 9.87 -26.22
N GLN A 29 -5.00 10.20 -25.31
CA GLN A 29 -4.79 11.28 -24.33
C GLN A 29 -4.05 10.80 -23.09
N LYS A 30 -2.93 11.45 -22.76
CA LYS A 30 -2.15 11.16 -21.54
C LYS A 30 -2.82 11.80 -20.33
N ARG A 31 -3.47 10.98 -19.50
CA ARG A 31 -4.08 11.40 -18.24
C ARG A 31 -3.09 11.24 -17.09
N THR A 32 -2.76 12.33 -16.42
CA THR A 32 -1.90 12.34 -15.22
C THR A 32 -2.68 12.89 -14.03
N ASN A 33 -2.19 12.64 -12.82
CA ASN A 33 -2.75 13.24 -11.60
C ASN A 33 -2.57 14.77 -11.56
N ASP A 34 -1.65 15.32 -12.34
CA ASP A 34 -1.45 16.77 -12.45
C ASP A 34 -2.55 17.42 -13.27
N THR A 35 -2.88 16.80 -14.41
CA THR A 35 -3.81 17.33 -15.41
C THR A 35 -5.25 16.95 -15.16
N HIS A 36 -5.50 15.82 -14.51
CA HIS A 36 -6.83 15.26 -14.31
C HIS A 36 -7.10 14.93 -12.84
N ALA A 37 -8.38 15.04 -12.45
CA ALA A 37 -8.84 14.67 -11.12
C ALA A 37 -10.16 13.88 -11.20
N SER A 38 -10.45 13.14 -10.15
CA SER A 38 -11.72 12.45 -9.99
C SER A 38 -12.82 13.45 -9.60
N THR A 39 -13.95 13.39 -10.28
CA THR A 39 -15.12 14.26 -10.04
C THR A 39 -15.92 13.83 -8.81
N THR A 40 -15.79 12.58 -8.38
CA THR A 40 -16.50 12.04 -7.23
C THR A 40 -15.71 12.17 -5.93
N ASP A 41 -14.38 12.14 -6.03
CA ASP A 41 -13.46 12.26 -4.90
C ASP A 41 -12.11 12.81 -5.42
N PRO A 42 -11.78 14.10 -5.20
CA PRO A 42 -10.55 14.72 -5.69
C PRO A 42 -9.25 14.12 -5.13
N ASP A 43 -9.32 13.45 -3.98
CA ASP A 43 -8.15 12.84 -3.34
C ASP A 43 -7.77 11.52 -3.99
N ALA A 44 -8.73 10.82 -4.60
CA ALA A 44 -8.45 9.56 -5.29
C ALA A 44 -7.51 9.80 -6.49
N ARG A 45 -6.36 9.12 -6.49
CA ARG A 45 -5.32 9.30 -7.51
C ARG A 45 -5.34 8.17 -8.53
N LEU A 46 -5.08 8.51 -9.80
CA LEU A 46 -4.78 7.55 -10.85
C LEU A 46 -3.47 6.84 -10.52
N TYR A 47 -3.53 5.52 -10.39
CA TYR A 47 -2.36 4.69 -10.13
C TYR A 47 -2.38 3.44 -11.02
N LYS A 48 -1.19 3.02 -11.45
CA LYS A 48 -0.99 1.86 -12.31
C LYS A 48 -0.14 0.84 -11.58
N LYS A 49 -0.75 -0.29 -11.18
CA LYS A 49 -0.08 -1.34 -10.40
C LYS A 49 1.10 -2.01 -11.12
N GLY A 50 1.17 -1.95 -12.45
CA GLY A 50 2.29 -2.53 -13.20
C GLY A 50 2.20 -2.30 -14.70
N LYS A 51 3.28 -2.65 -15.42
CA LYS A 51 3.34 -2.55 -16.89
C LYS A 51 2.18 -3.35 -17.51
N GLY A 52 1.46 -2.72 -18.44
CA GLY A 52 0.30 -3.32 -19.11
C GLY A 52 -0.99 -3.43 -18.28
N LYS A 53 -1.02 -2.97 -17.02
CA LYS A 53 -2.27 -2.90 -16.24
C LYS A 53 -3.01 -1.58 -16.45
N GLU A 54 -4.32 -1.60 -16.35
CA GLU A 54 -5.11 -0.36 -16.38
C GLU A 54 -4.75 0.52 -15.17
N ALA A 55 -4.71 1.84 -15.38
CA ALA A 55 -4.68 2.77 -14.26
C ALA A 55 -6.06 2.78 -13.58
N LYS A 56 -6.12 2.90 -12.26
CA LYS A 56 -7.37 3.02 -11.51
C LYS A 56 -7.27 4.17 -10.52
N LEU A 57 -8.41 4.78 -10.22
CA LEU A 57 -8.50 5.70 -9.09
C LEU A 57 -8.42 4.89 -7.80
N CYS A 58 -7.44 5.19 -6.95
CA CYS A 58 -7.31 4.52 -5.68
C CYS A 58 -6.61 5.39 -4.62
N PHE A 59 -6.78 4.95 -3.38
CA PHE A 59 -5.90 5.25 -2.28
C PHE A 59 -4.94 4.06 -2.07
N MET A 60 -3.83 4.28 -1.38
CA MET A 60 -2.90 3.22 -1.00
C MET A 60 -3.03 2.95 0.49
N GLY A 61 -3.52 1.76 0.84
CA GLY A 61 -3.55 1.28 2.22
C GLY A 61 -2.27 0.52 2.54
N HIS A 62 -1.65 0.86 3.66
CA HIS A 62 -0.39 0.29 4.13
C HIS A 62 -0.61 -0.45 5.44
N GLY A 63 0.06 -1.57 5.63
CA GLY A 63 -0.07 -2.38 6.84
C GLY A 63 1.30 -2.79 7.36
N LEU A 64 1.47 -2.73 8.67
CA LEU A 64 2.63 -3.30 9.35
C LEU A 64 2.15 -4.47 10.21
N MET A 65 2.75 -5.64 10.00
CA MET A 65 2.35 -6.88 10.65
C MET A 65 3.47 -7.37 11.56
N GLU A 66 3.14 -7.79 12.78
CA GLU A 66 4.08 -8.56 13.60
C GLU A 66 4.13 -10.02 13.12
N ASN A 67 5.32 -10.60 13.07
CA ASN A 67 5.56 -11.87 12.39
C ASN A 67 5.10 -13.10 13.19
N ARG A 68 5.08 -13.03 14.52
CA ARG A 68 4.91 -14.20 15.38
C ARG A 68 3.48 -14.71 15.26
N HIS A 69 2.52 -13.83 15.50
CA HIS A 69 1.13 -14.21 15.41
C HIS A 69 0.63 -13.90 14.02
N GLY A 70 1.00 -12.80 13.37
CA GLY A 70 0.43 -12.29 12.12
C GLY A 70 -0.65 -11.23 12.33
N LEU A 71 -0.54 -10.44 13.40
CA LEU A 71 -1.44 -9.34 13.72
C LEU A 71 -0.94 -8.05 13.07
N LEU A 72 -1.87 -7.22 12.59
CA LEU A 72 -1.56 -5.86 12.14
C LEU A 72 -1.30 -5.00 13.37
N VAL A 73 -0.09 -4.47 13.48
CA VAL A 73 0.32 -3.56 14.57
C VAL A 73 0.21 -2.11 14.17
N ASP A 74 0.09 -1.83 12.87
CA ASP A 74 -0.13 -0.49 12.34
C ASP A 74 -0.84 -0.57 10.98
N ALA A 75 -1.62 0.46 10.66
CA ALA A 75 -2.32 0.60 9.39
C ALA A 75 -2.60 2.08 9.09
N CYS A 76 -2.16 2.56 7.94
CA CYS A 76 -2.40 3.93 7.49
C CYS A 76 -2.78 3.98 6.02
N LEU A 77 -3.28 5.14 5.58
CA LEU A 77 -3.69 5.36 4.19
C LEU A 77 -3.05 6.62 3.61
N THR A 78 -2.42 6.46 2.46
CA THR A 78 -1.85 7.59 1.71
C THR A 78 -2.57 7.78 0.39
N LEU A 79 -2.34 8.94 -0.22
CA LEU A 79 -2.61 9.13 -1.63
C LEU A 79 -1.71 8.19 -2.45
N ALA A 80 -2.18 7.80 -3.63
CA ALA A 80 -1.38 6.94 -4.50
C ALA A 80 -0.31 7.76 -5.25
N ASP A 81 0.94 7.43 -4.99
CA ASP A 81 2.12 7.96 -5.67
C ASP A 81 3.21 6.88 -5.79
N GLY A 82 4.35 7.20 -6.41
CA GLY A 82 5.42 6.23 -6.67
C GLY A 82 6.30 5.89 -5.47
N HIS A 83 6.15 6.57 -4.33
CA HIS A 83 7.03 6.47 -3.16
C HIS A 83 6.27 6.19 -1.85
N ALA A 84 4.95 6.31 -1.86
CA ALA A 84 4.02 6.16 -0.75
C ALA A 84 4.28 4.89 0.06
N GLU A 85 4.50 3.76 -0.60
CA GLU A 85 4.79 2.47 0.06
C GLU A 85 6.03 2.55 0.95
N ARG A 86 7.14 3.09 0.42
CA ARG A 86 8.41 3.16 1.17
C ARG A 86 8.35 4.20 2.27
N VAL A 87 7.75 5.36 2.00
CA VAL A 87 7.56 6.42 3.01
C VAL A 87 6.66 5.94 4.15
N ALA A 88 5.53 5.29 3.84
CA ALA A 88 4.64 4.73 4.85
C ALA A 88 5.32 3.63 5.67
N ALA A 89 6.09 2.74 5.02
CA ALA A 89 6.83 1.70 5.73
C ALA A 89 7.86 2.27 6.72
N LEU A 90 8.61 3.33 6.33
CA LEU A 90 9.53 4.02 7.24
C LEU A 90 8.78 4.68 8.41
N HIS A 91 7.70 5.41 8.11
CA HIS A 91 6.87 6.05 9.12
C HIS A 91 6.27 5.05 10.12
N MET A 92 5.83 3.88 9.66
CA MET A 92 5.26 2.86 10.52
C MET A 92 6.33 2.10 11.32
N ILE A 93 7.56 1.97 10.82
CA ILE A 93 8.59 1.22 11.55
C ILE A 93 9.38 2.07 12.54
N GLU A 94 9.54 3.36 12.27
CA GLU A 94 10.35 4.28 13.08
C GLU A 94 9.94 4.31 14.56
N PRO A 95 8.65 4.45 14.94
CA PRO A 95 8.25 4.43 16.35
C PRO A 95 8.54 3.12 17.08
N ARG A 96 8.84 2.04 16.34
CA ARG A 96 9.13 0.70 16.86
C ARG A 96 10.62 0.39 16.90
N ALA A 97 11.44 1.27 16.33
CA ALA A 97 12.88 1.12 16.20
C ALA A 97 13.63 1.64 17.45
N ASP A 98 13.03 2.54 18.23
CA ASP A 98 13.60 3.02 19.49
C ASP A 98 13.50 1.96 20.60
N ARG A 99 14.42 0.99 20.57
CA ARG A 99 14.51 -0.05 21.60
C ARG A 99 15.92 -0.67 21.67
N PRO A 100 16.29 -1.32 22.80
CA PRO A 100 17.63 -1.89 22.98
C PRO A 100 17.98 -3.00 21.98
N LEU A 101 16.99 -3.78 21.56
CA LEU A 101 17.19 -4.93 20.67
C LEU A 101 16.81 -4.58 19.23
N ALA A 102 17.75 -4.73 18.31
CA ALA A 102 17.52 -4.55 16.88
C ALA A 102 16.32 -5.35 16.40
N ILE A 103 15.60 -4.77 15.44
CA ILE A 103 14.34 -5.29 14.92
C ILE A 103 14.55 -5.68 13.47
N THR A 104 13.69 -6.53 12.92
CA THR A 104 13.77 -6.91 11.50
C THR A 104 12.50 -6.47 10.80
N LEU A 105 12.61 -5.87 9.62
CA LEU A 105 11.45 -5.51 8.80
C LEU A 105 11.44 -6.37 7.52
N GLY A 106 10.41 -7.20 7.39
CA GLY A 106 10.16 -7.96 6.17
C GLY A 106 9.43 -7.11 5.14
N ALA A 107 9.92 -7.04 3.91
CA ALA A 107 9.24 -6.34 2.82
C ALA A 107 9.39 -7.09 1.48
N ASP A 108 8.55 -6.73 0.52
CA ASP A 108 8.61 -7.32 -0.82
C ASP A 108 9.82 -6.80 -1.64
N LYS A 109 9.90 -7.24 -2.89
CA LYS A 109 11.04 -6.92 -3.77
C LYS A 109 11.06 -5.47 -4.25
N ALA A 110 9.93 -4.78 -4.26
CA ALA A 110 9.84 -3.39 -4.68
C ALA A 110 10.53 -2.43 -3.69
N TYR A 111 10.69 -2.86 -2.43
CA TYR A 111 11.42 -2.13 -1.39
C TYR A 111 12.94 -2.32 -1.43
N ASP A 112 13.47 -3.19 -2.29
CA ASP A 112 14.91 -3.39 -2.43
C ASP A 112 15.51 -2.26 -3.28
N THR A 113 15.65 -1.11 -2.63
CA THR A 113 16.22 0.15 -3.11
C THR A 113 17.21 0.67 -2.09
N GLU A 114 18.27 1.35 -2.55
CA GLU A 114 19.38 1.77 -1.69
C GLU A 114 18.96 2.75 -0.61
N ASP A 115 18.14 3.75 -0.96
CA ASP A 115 17.54 4.73 -0.06
C ASP A 115 16.83 4.04 1.12
N PHE A 116 15.86 3.16 0.83
CA PHE A 116 15.06 2.51 1.85
C PHE A 116 15.88 1.57 2.74
N VAL A 117 16.81 0.81 2.15
CA VAL A 117 17.70 -0.08 2.90
C VAL A 117 18.62 0.70 3.84
N ASN A 118 19.13 1.85 3.40
CA ASN A 118 20.00 2.69 4.22
C ASN A 118 19.24 3.35 5.36
N GLU A 119 18.03 3.86 5.13
CA GLU A 119 17.17 4.42 6.18
C GLU A 119 16.84 3.40 7.27
N LEU A 120 16.47 2.17 6.89
CA LEU A 120 16.25 1.09 7.87
C LEU A 120 17.49 0.82 8.72
N ARG A 121 18.67 0.77 8.09
CA ARG A 121 19.93 0.54 8.81
C ARG A 121 20.27 1.70 9.75
N ALA A 122 20.02 2.94 9.35
CA ALA A 122 20.22 4.12 10.19
C ALA A 122 19.35 4.05 11.46
N MET A 123 18.12 3.55 11.33
CA MET A 123 17.21 3.28 12.46
C MET A 123 17.53 1.98 13.23
N LYS A 124 18.64 1.29 12.96
CA LYS A 124 18.99 -0.02 13.55
C LYS A 124 17.93 -1.11 13.28
N VAL A 125 17.19 -0.99 12.17
CA VAL A 125 16.26 -1.99 11.66
C VAL A 125 17.00 -2.84 10.60
N THR A 126 17.06 -4.15 10.83
CA THR A 126 17.65 -5.09 9.87
C THR A 126 16.66 -5.32 8.71
N PRO A 127 17.04 -5.00 7.46
CA PRO A 127 16.12 -5.01 6.33
C PRO A 127 15.96 -6.43 5.77
N HIS A 128 14.93 -7.17 6.19
CA HIS A 128 14.56 -8.47 5.60
C HIS A 128 13.76 -8.30 4.30
N VAL A 129 14.27 -7.48 3.39
CA VAL A 129 13.65 -7.16 2.10
C VAL A 129 14.01 -8.23 1.07
N ALA A 130 13.06 -8.59 0.20
CA ALA A 130 13.34 -9.58 -0.85
C ALA A 130 14.30 -9.05 -1.93
N GLN A 131 15.44 -9.73 -2.07
CA GLN A 131 16.46 -9.39 -3.07
C GLN A 131 15.93 -9.35 -4.51
N ASN A 132 16.33 -8.32 -5.25
CA ASN A 132 16.33 -8.34 -6.70
C ASN A 132 17.45 -9.24 -7.21
N THR A 133 17.07 -10.23 -8.01
CA THR A 133 17.99 -11.23 -8.57
C THR A 133 18.06 -11.17 -10.09
N ARG A 134 17.38 -10.21 -10.72
CA ARG A 134 17.29 -10.07 -12.18
C ARG A 134 17.28 -8.60 -12.57
N GLY A 135 18.10 -8.23 -13.55
CA GLY A 135 18.05 -6.92 -14.22
C GLY A 135 18.56 -5.72 -13.43
N ARG A 136 19.02 -5.89 -12.18
CA ARG A 136 19.74 -4.87 -11.38
C ARG A 136 20.46 -5.49 -10.18
N SER A 137 21.40 -4.74 -9.59
CA SER A 137 22.00 -5.07 -8.29
C SER A 137 20.97 -4.91 -7.15
N SER A 138 21.11 -5.76 -6.13
CA SER A 138 20.31 -5.72 -4.90
C SER A 138 21.00 -4.86 -3.85
N ALA A 139 20.25 -4.01 -3.15
CA ALA A 139 20.74 -3.24 -2.00
C ALA A 139 20.88 -4.12 -0.74
N ILE A 140 20.18 -5.25 -0.72
CA ILE A 140 20.33 -6.29 0.30
C ILE A 140 21.55 -7.17 0.01
N ASP A 141 22.49 -7.20 0.96
CA ASP A 141 23.76 -7.92 0.87
C ASP A 141 23.84 -9.14 1.82
N GLY A 142 24.97 -9.86 1.75
CA GLY A 142 25.23 -11.07 2.52
C GLY A 142 25.17 -10.91 4.04
N ARG A 143 25.32 -9.69 4.59
CA ARG A 143 25.19 -9.43 6.03
C ARG A 143 23.76 -9.70 6.50
N THR A 144 22.77 -9.47 5.65
CA THR A 144 21.36 -9.76 5.94
C THR A 144 21.02 -11.21 5.61
N THR A 145 21.38 -11.67 4.41
CA THR A 145 20.86 -12.94 3.88
C THR A 145 21.48 -14.19 4.49
N ARG A 146 22.67 -14.09 5.11
CA ARG A 146 23.34 -15.22 5.76
C ARG A 146 22.61 -15.76 7.00
N HIS A 147 21.71 -14.98 7.60
CA HIS A 147 21.04 -15.36 8.83
C HIS A 147 19.77 -16.18 8.53
N SER A 148 19.56 -17.27 9.27
CA SER A 148 18.35 -18.12 9.13
C SER A 148 17.05 -17.33 9.31
N GLY A 149 17.07 -16.30 10.17
CA GLY A 149 15.95 -15.38 10.39
C GLY A 149 15.48 -14.66 9.12
N TYR A 150 16.38 -14.39 8.17
CA TYR A 150 16.00 -13.81 6.87
C TYR A 150 15.11 -14.78 6.10
N ALA A 151 15.50 -16.06 5.98
CA ALA A 151 14.71 -17.06 5.29
C ALA A 151 13.33 -17.28 5.92
N VAL A 152 13.25 -17.25 7.27
CA VAL A 152 11.98 -17.34 8.00
C VAL A 152 11.10 -16.12 7.74
N SER A 153 11.66 -14.91 7.84
CA SER A 153 10.95 -13.66 7.57
C SER A 153 10.37 -13.61 6.15
N GLN A 154 11.10 -14.12 5.17
CA GLN A 154 10.66 -14.18 3.77
C GLN A 154 9.45 -15.10 3.55
N ARG A 155 9.29 -16.12 4.40
CA ARG A 155 8.10 -16.99 4.40
C ARG A 155 6.94 -16.31 5.10
N ILE A 156 7.19 -15.76 6.30
CA ILE A 156 6.15 -15.16 7.16
C ILE A 156 5.56 -13.89 6.54
N ARG A 157 6.37 -13.02 5.92
CA ARG A 157 5.89 -11.74 5.38
C ARG A 157 4.71 -11.89 4.41
N LYS A 158 4.58 -13.03 3.74
CA LYS A 158 3.48 -13.33 2.81
C LYS A 158 2.12 -13.41 3.52
N ARG A 159 2.09 -13.66 4.84
CA ARG A 159 0.86 -13.69 5.64
C ARG A 159 0.14 -12.34 5.67
N ILE A 160 0.83 -11.23 5.45
CA ILE A 160 0.17 -9.92 5.36
C ILE A 160 -0.86 -9.86 4.22
N GLU A 161 -0.67 -10.66 3.17
CA GLU A 161 -1.62 -10.78 2.07
C GLU A 161 -2.95 -11.41 2.51
N GLU A 162 -2.96 -12.24 3.56
CA GLU A 162 -4.20 -12.76 4.15
C GLU A 162 -5.01 -11.63 4.79
N ALA A 163 -4.34 -10.71 5.49
CA ALA A 163 -4.97 -9.53 6.08
C ALA A 163 -5.53 -8.61 5.00
N PHE A 164 -4.72 -8.26 3.99
CA PHE A 164 -5.19 -7.45 2.86
C PHE A 164 -6.31 -8.14 2.06
N GLY A 165 -6.23 -9.46 1.90
CA GLY A 165 -7.28 -10.27 1.27
C GLY A 165 -8.61 -10.15 2.03
N TRP A 166 -8.57 -10.32 3.36
CA TRP A 166 -9.75 -10.19 4.21
C TRP A 166 -10.32 -8.76 4.21
N ILE A 167 -9.46 -7.74 4.33
CA ILE A 167 -9.87 -6.33 4.33
C ILE A 167 -10.60 -5.97 3.02
N LYS A 168 -10.06 -6.42 1.88
CA LYS A 168 -10.67 -6.16 0.57
C LYS A 168 -12.01 -6.88 0.40
N THR A 169 -12.05 -8.16 0.74
CA THR A 169 -13.17 -9.05 0.40
C THR A 169 -14.28 -9.05 1.46
N VAL A 170 -13.93 -9.24 2.72
CA VAL A 170 -14.87 -9.36 3.84
C VAL A 170 -15.24 -7.99 4.40
N ALA A 171 -14.26 -7.12 4.66
CA ALA A 171 -14.51 -5.75 5.12
C ALA A 171 -14.88 -4.77 3.99
N ARG A 172 -14.98 -5.27 2.75
CA ARG A 172 -15.44 -4.55 1.54
C ARG A 172 -14.66 -3.27 1.23
N GLN A 173 -13.37 -3.23 1.55
CA GLN A 173 -12.50 -2.09 1.24
C GLN A 173 -11.89 -2.13 -0.17
N ASP A 174 -12.22 -3.15 -1.00
CA ASP A 174 -11.83 -3.15 -2.43
C ASP A 174 -12.44 -1.97 -3.22
N LYS A 175 -13.61 -1.50 -2.77
CA LYS A 175 -14.24 -0.26 -3.23
C LYS A 175 -14.76 0.51 -2.02
N THR A 176 -14.05 1.56 -1.62
CA THR A 176 -14.48 2.41 -0.51
C THR A 176 -15.80 3.10 -0.83
N ARG A 177 -16.64 3.24 0.20
CA ARG A 177 -17.90 4.01 0.17
C ARG A 177 -17.72 5.43 0.68
N PHE A 178 -16.55 5.74 1.22
CA PHE A 178 -16.20 7.03 1.79
C PHE A 178 -15.47 7.89 0.75
N ARG A 179 -15.48 9.19 1.00
CA ARG A 179 -14.78 10.19 0.19
C ARG A 179 -13.82 10.98 1.06
N GLY A 180 -12.68 11.34 0.48
CA GLY A 180 -11.63 12.09 1.14
C GLY A 180 -10.72 11.19 1.97
N ARG A 181 -9.42 11.53 1.99
CA ARG A 181 -8.37 10.71 2.58
C ARG A 181 -8.69 10.28 4.02
N ASP A 182 -9.05 11.22 4.88
CA ASP A 182 -9.22 10.96 6.32
C ASP A 182 -10.34 9.94 6.61
N ARG A 183 -11.47 10.03 5.90
CA ARG A 183 -12.58 9.08 6.11
C ARG A 183 -12.26 7.70 5.58
N VAL A 184 -11.55 7.63 4.45
CA VAL A 184 -11.11 6.36 3.88
C VAL A 184 -10.04 5.72 4.77
N GLU A 185 -9.15 6.53 5.36
CA GLU A 185 -8.15 6.09 6.31
C GLU A 185 -8.80 5.47 7.54
N TRP A 186 -9.75 6.17 8.17
CA TRP A 186 -10.52 5.65 9.29
C TRP A 186 -11.21 4.31 8.98
N ALA A 187 -11.83 4.18 7.80
CA ALA A 187 -12.46 2.94 7.39
C ALA A 187 -11.45 1.79 7.19
N PHE A 188 -10.27 2.10 6.66
CA PHE A 188 -9.20 1.13 6.47
C PHE A 188 -8.59 0.68 7.80
N THR A 189 -8.26 1.62 8.69
CA THR A 189 -7.74 1.32 10.03
C THR A 189 -8.75 0.52 10.86
N PHE A 190 -10.04 0.86 10.79
CA PHE A 190 -11.10 0.08 11.43
C PHE A 190 -11.16 -1.36 10.89
N ALA A 191 -11.06 -1.55 9.57
CA ALA A 191 -11.03 -2.88 8.97
C ALA A 191 -9.79 -3.68 9.39
N ALA A 192 -8.63 -3.04 9.51
CA ALA A 192 -7.41 -3.67 10.01
C ALA A 192 -7.55 -4.14 11.48
N ALA A 193 -8.15 -3.31 12.34
CA ALA A 193 -8.45 -3.69 13.72
C ALA A 193 -9.45 -4.85 13.80
N ALA A 194 -10.50 -4.83 12.97
CA ALA A 194 -11.49 -5.91 12.90
C ALA A 194 -10.86 -7.23 12.43
N TYR A 195 -9.93 -7.20 11.47
CA TYR A 195 -9.18 -8.39 11.05
C TYR A 195 -8.46 -9.05 12.23
N ASN A 196 -7.78 -8.26 13.07
CA ASN A 196 -7.11 -8.79 14.26
C ASN A 196 -8.10 -9.49 15.20
N LEU A 197 -9.27 -8.89 15.46
CA LEU A 197 -10.30 -9.49 16.32
C LEU A 197 -10.81 -10.84 15.77
N VAL A 198 -11.03 -10.93 14.46
CA VAL A 198 -11.44 -12.19 13.80
C VAL A 198 -10.37 -13.27 13.91
N ARG A 199 -9.11 -12.88 14.07
CA ARG A 199 -7.96 -13.78 14.13
C ARG A 199 -7.68 -14.31 15.53
N LEU A 200 -8.00 -13.54 16.57
CA LEU A 200 -7.73 -13.89 17.98
C LEU A 200 -8.25 -15.28 18.39
N PRO A 201 -9.49 -15.71 18.04
CA PRO A 201 -9.98 -17.03 18.45
C PRO A 201 -9.10 -18.18 17.97
N LYS A 202 -8.55 -18.08 16.74
CA LYS A 202 -7.65 -19.10 16.19
C LYS A 202 -6.31 -19.13 16.92
N LEU A 203 -5.84 -17.99 17.41
CA LEU A 203 -4.58 -17.90 18.16
C LEU A 203 -4.74 -18.42 19.59
N MET A 204 -5.90 -18.20 20.21
CA MET A 204 -6.21 -18.68 21.56
C MET A 204 -6.52 -20.18 21.62
N ALA A 205 -6.97 -20.77 20.51
CA ALA A 205 -7.24 -22.20 20.41
C ALA A 205 -5.98 -23.07 20.26
N VAL A 206 -4.80 -22.45 20.07
CA VAL A 206 -3.52 -23.16 20.02
C VAL A 206 -3.01 -23.34 21.46
N PRO A 207 -2.83 -24.57 21.97
CA PRO A 207 -2.23 -24.80 23.28
C PRO A 207 -0.84 -24.16 23.34
N ALA A 208 -0.48 -23.62 24.51
CA ALA A 208 0.82 -23.01 24.79
C ALA A 208 1.98 -24.00 24.60
#